data_AF-A0A2S5GD14-F1
#
_entry.id   AF-A0A2S5GD14-F1
#
_cell.length_a   1.000
_cell.length_b   1.000
_cell.length_c   1.000
_cell.angle_alpha   90.00
_cell.angle_beta   90.00
_cell.angle_gamma   90.00
#
_symmetry.space_group_name_H-M   'P 1'
#
loop_
_entity.id
_entity.type
_entity.pdbx_description
1 polymer ?
#
loop_
_entity_poly.entity_id
_entity_poly.type
_entity_poly.pdbx_seq_one_letter_code
_entity_poly.pdbx_strand_id
1 'polypeptide(L)'
;MDKEKFKRHWNDGMPDQSWFTENEKHAVRQKIQAAKPKKPYYITPKIVTAILLGALFFVGFTALNELNAPGISPNEGISGNGEAYPLLKTGETVKGWRVVERDERNTGHFAFTFQKQTVLHGTVTYDRHSDEVAFQLNESSLNSLPLAPSGEGAFSFSEGDEKRIISDYSLDEKGTSQDISVAVDELRMTVQEEKTDGFLYLADQQSAEKEVISETPFWIPTDEDLELTLSADEQNVYEAFIKEYDDSILSGLSPTQIFRFYWLAEEQGDFKTQYLLYNHDESAGKVFETLEDFEEAKQDESYPVLHAFKKNELVEVIVDEQNAYIAIKAEDPEKMQGFSLSKNKKGVWKVNWLPMQ
;
A
#
# COMPACT_ATOMS: atom_id res chain seq x y z
N MET A 1 -38.47 32.73 7.45
CA MET A 1 -39.72 32.42 6.72
C MET A 1 -40.35 31.21 7.39
N ASP A 2 -41.62 31.29 7.79
CA ASP A 2 -42.32 30.26 8.55
C ASP A 2 -42.57 29.00 7.68
N LYS A 3 -42.28 27.80 8.20
CA LYS A 3 -42.48 26.51 7.49
C LYS A 3 -43.93 26.35 7.03
N GLU A 4 -44.88 26.85 7.81
CA GLU A 4 -46.31 26.83 7.48
C GLU A 4 -46.62 27.71 6.26
N LYS A 5 -45.99 28.89 6.15
CA LYS A 5 -46.14 29.78 5.00
C LYS A 5 -45.54 29.17 3.72
N PHE A 6 -44.38 28.53 3.82
CA PHE A 6 -43.76 27.87 2.66
C PHE A 6 -44.62 26.73 2.13
N LYS A 7 -45.18 25.91 3.04
CA LYS A 7 -46.00 24.75 2.65
C LYS A 7 -47.31 25.16 1.97
N ARG A 8 -47.95 26.24 2.41
CA ARG A 8 -49.13 26.80 1.72
C ARG A 8 -48.79 27.35 0.35
N HIS A 9 -47.73 28.15 0.26
CA HIS A 9 -47.32 28.74 -1.02
C HIS A 9 -46.91 27.67 -2.06
N TRP A 10 -46.29 26.58 -1.59
CA TRP A 10 -45.94 25.44 -2.43
C TRP A 10 -47.16 24.67 -2.95
N ASN A 11 -48.16 24.46 -2.09
CA ASN A 11 -49.37 23.74 -2.48
C ASN A 11 -50.29 24.58 -3.37
N ASP A 12 -50.38 25.90 -3.15
CA ASP A 12 -51.21 26.80 -3.97
C ASP A 12 -50.63 27.01 -5.38
N GLY A 13 -49.34 26.71 -5.59
CA GLY A 13 -48.66 26.85 -6.88
C GLY A 13 -48.66 25.59 -7.77
N MET A 14 -49.14 24.45 -7.26
CA MET A 14 -49.21 23.21 -8.04
C MET A 14 -50.56 23.12 -8.75
N PRO A 15 -50.59 22.95 -10.08
CA PRO A 15 -51.85 22.73 -10.77
C PRO A 15 -52.51 21.42 -10.30
N ASP A 16 -53.83 21.44 -10.08
CA ASP A 16 -54.62 20.27 -9.68
C ASP A 16 -54.58 19.12 -10.71
N GLN A 17 -54.08 19.40 -11.91
CA GLN A 17 -53.90 18.43 -12.97
C GLN A 17 -52.42 18.08 -13.12
N SER A 18 -52.12 16.79 -12.99
CA SER A 18 -50.78 16.24 -13.20
C SER A 18 -50.26 16.64 -14.58
N TRP A 19 -49.07 17.25 -14.63
CA TRP A 19 -48.37 17.59 -15.89
C TRP A 19 -48.03 16.38 -16.78
N PHE A 20 -48.14 15.17 -16.24
CA PHE A 20 -47.93 13.95 -17.00
C PHE A 20 -49.27 13.34 -17.40
N THR A 21 -49.41 13.07 -18.69
CA THR A 21 -50.45 12.17 -19.19
C THR A 21 -50.26 10.76 -18.60
N GLU A 22 -51.33 9.97 -18.51
CA GLU A 22 -51.22 8.59 -18.01
C GLU A 22 -50.23 7.73 -18.82
N ASN A 23 -50.10 8.01 -20.13
CA ASN A 23 -49.11 7.37 -20.99
C ASN A 23 -47.68 7.73 -20.60
N GLU A 24 -47.40 8.99 -20.27
CA GLU A 24 -46.06 9.43 -19.82
C GLU A 24 -45.72 8.86 -18.44
N LYS A 25 -46.70 8.79 -17.52
CA LYS A 25 -46.51 8.12 -16.23
C LYS A 25 -46.15 6.65 -16.42
N HIS A 26 -46.79 5.97 -17.37
CA HIS A 26 -46.50 4.57 -17.69
C HIS A 26 -45.09 4.41 -18.30
N ALA A 27 -44.68 5.31 -19.19
CA ALA A 27 -43.33 5.31 -19.78
C ALA A 27 -42.24 5.57 -18.74
N VAL A 28 -42.46 6.50 -17.80
CA VAL A 28 -41.53 6.78 -16.69
C VAL A 28 -41.43 5.57 -15.75
N ARG A 29 -42.55 4.93 -15.40
CA ARG A 29 -42.54 3.70 -14.57
C ARG A 29 -41.78 2.56 -15.25
N GLN A 30 -41.95 2.38 -16.57
CA GLN A 30 -41.20 1.37 -17.31
C GLN A 30 -39.70 1.67 -17.34
N LYS A 31 -39.29 2.93 -17.54
CA LYS A 31 -37.87 3.31 -17.45
C LYS A 31 -37.28 3.07 -16.07
N ILE A 32 -38.01 3.39 -15.00
CA ILE A 32 -37.55 3.15 -13.62
C ILE A 32 -37.45 1.64 -13.33
N GLN A 33 -38.37 0.82 -13.85
CA GLN A 33 -38.30 -0.64 -13.66
C GLN A 33 -37.19 -1.28 -14.50
N ALA A 34 -36.94 -0.78 -15.72
CA ALA A 34 -35.85 -1.24 -16.58
C ALA A 34 -34.47 -0.82 -16.04
N ALA A 35 -34.39 0.29 -15.30
CA ALA A 35 -33.15 0.80 -14.70
C ALA A 35 -32.84 0.23 -13.31
N LYS A 36 -33.67 -0.66 -12.74
CA LYS A 36 -33.32 -1.34 -11.49
C LYS A 36 -32.27 -2.42 -11.79
N PRO A 37 -31.03 -2.29 -11.28
CA PRO A 37 -30.03 -3.35 -11.45
C PRO A 37 -30.56 -4.63 -10.82
N LYS A 38 -30.46 -5.74 -11.55
CA LYS A 38 -30.74 -7.08 -11.00
C LYS A 38 -29.83 -7.24 -9.79
N LYS A 39 -30.40 -7.36 -8.58
CA LYS A 39 -29.61 -7.60 -7.37
C LYS A 39 -28.83 -8.89 -7.57
N PRO A 40 -27.48 -8.87 -7.58
CA PRO A 40 -26.72 -10.11 -7.61
C PRO A 40 -27.05 -10.91 -6.35
N TYR A 41 -27.32 -12.20 -6.52
CA TYR A 41 -27.39 -13.16 -5.44
C TYR A 41 -25.99 -13.23 -4.80
N TYR A 42 -25.74 -12.40 -3.80
CA TYR A 42 -24.54 -12.47 -2.96
C TYR A 42 -24.77 -13.56 -1.91
N ILE A 43 -24.36 -14.78 -2.24
CA ILE A 43 -23.87 -15.70 -1.21
C ILE A 43 -22.41 -15.26 -1.01
N THR A 44 -22.14 -14.61 0.12
CA THR A 44 -20.86 -13.97 0.44
C THR A 44 -19.69 -14.97 0.43
N PRO A 45 -18.61 -14.73 -0.36
CA PRO A 45 -17.38 -15.53 -0.30
C PRO A 45 -16.33 -14.94 0.67
N LYS A 46 -16.74 -14.17 1.70
CA LYS A 46 -15.79 -13.48 2.59
C LYS A 46 -14.98 -14.44 3.49
N ILE A 47 -15.53 -15.61 3.82
CA ILE A 47 -14.80 -16.65 4.58
C ILE A 47 -13.73 -17.32 3.68
N VAL A 48 -13.97 -17.39 2.37
CA VAL A 48 -13.04 -18.03 1.43
C VAL A 48 -11.81 -17.14 1.19
N THR A 49 -11.95 -15.81 1.18
CA THR A 49 -10.82 -14.89 1.02
C THR A 49 -9.89 -14.89 2.24
N ALA A 50 -10.43 -14.97 3.46
CA ALA A 50 -9.62 -15.07 4.68
C ALA A 50 -8.87 -16.42 4.78
N ILE A 51 -9.49 -17.52 4.35
CA ILE A 51 -8.84 -18.85 4.32
C ILE A 51 -7.76 -18.94 3.22
N LEU A 52 -7.98 -18.32 2.05
CA LEU A 52 -6.98 -18.27 0.97
C LEU A 52 -5.74 -17.45 1.35
N LEU A 53 -5.91 -16.38 2.12
CA LEU A 53 -4.80 -15.60 2.66
C LEU A 53 -3.93 -16.45 3.60
N GLY A 54 -4.53 -17.21 4.53
CA GLY A 54 -3.76 -18.10 5.43
C GLY A 54 -3.00 -19.24 4.73
N ALA A 55 -3.51 -19.73 3.59
CA ALA A 55 -2.91 -20.86 2.87
C ALA A 55 -1.70 -20.47 2.00
N LEU A 56 -1.66 -19.25 1.45
CA LEU A 56 -0.50 -18.78 0.65
C LEU A 56 0.72 -18.46 1.52
N PHE A 57 0.53 -18.01 2.77
CA PHE A 57 1.64 -17.77 3.71
C PHE A 57 2.32 -19.06 4.22
N PHE A 58 1.61 -20.19 4.25
CA PHE A 58 2.16 -21.45 4.80
C PHE A 58 3.10 -22.18 3.83
N VAL A 59 2.98 -21.97 2.52
CA VAL A 59 3.78 -22.71 1.51
C VAL A 59 5.15 -22.04 1.26
N GLY A 60 5.27 -20.72 1.45
CA GLY A 60 6.55 -20.02 1.31
C GLY A 60 7.49 -20.16 2.53
N PHE A 61 6.94 -20.28 3.75
CA PHE A 61 7.74 -20.16 4.97
C PHE A 61 8.51 -21.43 5.37
N THR A 62 8.10 -22.62 4.90
CA THR A 62 8.85 -23.86 5.21
C THR A 62 10.14 -24.01 4.40
N ALA A 63 10.36 -23.20 3.36
CA ALA A 63 11.56 -23.29 2.53
C ALA A 63 12.72 -22.37 3.00
N LEU A 64 12.46 -21.30 3.75
CA LEU A 64 13.49 -20.32 4.12
C LEU A 64 14.16 -20.52 5.48
N ASN A 65 13.61 -21.35 6.37
CA ASN A 65 14.22 -21.62 7.68
C ASN A 65 15.35 -22.67 7.67
N GLU A 66 15.71 -23.26 6.52
CA GLU A 66 16.82 -24.22 6.42
C GLU A 66 18.13 -23.65 5.86
N LEU A 67 18.19 -22.36 5.49
CA LEU A 67 19.45 -21.73 5.04
C LEU A 67 20.22 -21.12 6.22
N ASN A 68 20.95 -22.01 6.88
CA ASN A 68 22.11 -21.80 7.75
C ASN A 68 22.76 -20.40 7.73
N ALA A 69 22.54 -19.61 8.78
CA ALA A 69 23.54 -18.67 9.29
C ALA A 69 24.49 -19.43 10.24
N PRO A 70 25.81 -19.43 10.03
CA PRO A 70 26.72 -20.13 10.92
C PRO A 70 26.94 -19.31 12.20
N GLY A 71 26.62 -19.90 13.35
CA GLY A 71 27.41 -19.67 14.57
C GLY A 71 26.78 -18.95 15.76
N ILE A 72 25.46 -19.02 15.98
CA ILE A 72 24.90 -18.69 17.31
C ILE A 72 24.02 -19.85 17.77
N SER A 73 24.45 -20.51 18.84
CA SER A 73 23.77 -21.64 19.46
C SER A 73 22.39 -21.21 19.97
N PRO A 74 21.26 -21.82 19.55
CA PRO A 74 19.92 -21.34 19.93
C PRO A 74 19.46 -21.82 21.32
N ASN A 75 20.37 -22.11 22.26
CA ASN A 75 20.00 -22.82 23.49
C ASN A 75 20.81 -22.42 24.74
N GLU A 76 20.96 -21.12 24.99
CA GLU A 76 21.03 -20.65 26.38
C GLU A 76 19.67 -20.07 26.76
N GLY A 77 18.87 -20.91 27.41
CA GLY A 77 17.58 -20.52 27.96
C GLY A 77 17.77 -19.43 29.00
N ILE A 78 17.33 -18.22 28.67
CA ILE A 78 17.14 -17.13 29.63
C ILE A 78 15.92 -17.52 30.47
N SER A 79 16.19 -18.22 31.58
CA SER A 79 15.18 -18.66 32.54
C SER A 79 15.09 -17.66 33.69
N GLY A 80 13.91 -17.03 33.82
CA GLY A 80 13.32 -16.67 35.11
C GLY A 80 13.57 -15.24 35.59
N ASN A 81 12.45 -14.52 35.80
CA ASN A 81 12.30 -13.24 36.49
C ASN A 81 12.70 -11.99 35.70
N GLY A 82 11.78 -11.40 34.92
CA GLY A 82 11.63 -9.95 34.63
C GLY A 82 12.81 -9.11 34.08
N GLU A 83 14.06 -9.58 34.18
CA GLU A 83 15.30 -8.85 33.93
C GLU A 83 15.86 -9.10 32.51
N ALA A 84 15.13 -9.83 31.67
CA ALA A 84 15.60 -10.22 30.34
C ALA A 84 15.57 -9.08 29.30
N TYR A 85 14.62 -8.15 29.40
CA TYR A 85 14.49 -7.02 28.45
C TYR A 85 15.55 -5.92 28.58
N PRO A 86 15.99 -5.52 29.79
CA PRO A 86 17.03 -4.50 29.97
C PRO A 86 18.33 -4.75 29.22
N LEU A 87 18.61 -5.99 28.78
CA LEU A 87 19.85 -6.35 28.09
C LEU A 87 19.74 -6.38 26.56
N LEU A 88 18.53 -6.34 26.00
CA LEU A 88 18.35 -6.43 24.54
C LEU A 88 18.94 -5.20 23.83
N LYS A 89 19.68 -5.43 22.76
CA LYS A 89 20.29 -4.37 21.92
C LYS A 89 19.63 -4.31 20.55
N THR A 90 19.64 -3.13 19.93
CA THR A 90 19.28 -2.96 18.53
C THR A 90 20.07 -3.91 17.63
N GLY A 91 19.39 -4.58 16.71
CA GLY A 91 19.92 -5.59 15.81
C GLY A 91 19.82 -7.03 16.34
N GLU A 92 19.61 -7.23 17.64
CA GLU A 92 19.40 -8.58 18.19
C GLU A 92 18.04 -9.15 17.78
N THR A 93 17.94 -10.48 17.79
CA THR A 93 16.71 -11.20 17.40
C THR A 93 16.19 -12.04 18.55
N VAL A 94 14.90 -11.93 18.85
CA VAL A 94 14.21 -12.70 19.90
C VAL A 94 12.98 -13.37 19.29
N LYS A 95 12.90 -14.70 19.33
CA LYS A 95 11.80 -15.48 18.70
C LYS A 95 11.56 -15.11 17.22
N GLY A 96 12.63 -14.78 16.51
CA GLY A 96 12.59 -14.34 15.11
C GLY A 96 12.17 -12.89 14.89
N TRP A 97 11.98 -12.10 15.95
CA TRP A 97 11.72 -10.65 15.86
C TRP A 97 13.02 -9.87 16.03
N ARG A 98 13.35 -9.00 15.07
CA ARG A 98 14.53 -8.13 15.13
C ARG A 98 14.21 -6.88 15.95
N VAL A 99 15.06 -6.53 16.91
CA VAL A 99 14.97 -5.26 17.64
C VAL A 99 15.47 -4.13 16.73
N VAL A 100 14.57 -3.25 16.29
CA VAL A 100 14.92 -2.11 15.43
C VAL A 100 15.23 -0.87 16.27
N GLU A 101 14.49 -0.69 17.36
CA GLU A 101 14.66 0.47 18.24
C GLU A 101 14.52 0.05 19.71
N ARG A 102 15.30 0.72 20.56
CA ARG A 102 15.20 0.64 22.01
C ARG A 102 15.31 2.06 22.57
N ASP A 103 14.31 2.47 23.33
CA ASP A 103 14.31 3.71 24.09
C ASP A 103 14.23 3.39 25.59
N GLU A 104 15.22 3.86 26.34
CA GLU A 104 15.27 3.73 27.79
C GLU A 104 14.84 5.05 28.41
N ARG A 105 13.62 5.06 28.95
CA ARG A 105 13.10 6.23 29.65
C ARG A 105 13.52 6.14 31.11
N ASN A 106 13.78 7.30 31.72
CA ASN A 106 14.11 7.39 33.15
C ASN A 106 13.13 6.53 33.98
N THR A 107 13.65 5.90 35.05
CA THR A 107 12.92 5.06 36.02
C THR A 107 12.41 3.68 35.56
N GLY A 108 13.21 2.93 34.80
CA GLY A 108 12.94 1.49 34.56
C GLY A 108 11.83 1.22 33.54
N HIS A 109 11.51 2.22 32.71
CA HIS A 109 10.59 2.07 31.59
C HIS A 109 11.37 1.82 30.31
N PHE A 110 11.06 0.74 29.63
CA PHE A 110 11.69 0.41 28.36
C PHE A 110 10.63 0.43 27.26
N ALA A 111 10.95 1.09 26.15
CA ALA A 111 10.19 0.98 24.91
C ALA A 111 11.03 0.25 23.87
N PHE A 112 10.41 -0.70 23.17
CA PHE A 112 11.04 -1.48 22.12
C PHE A 112 10.20 -1.43 20.85
N THR A 113 10.87 -1.36 19.71
CA THR A 113 10.27 -1.58 18.39
C THR A 113 10.87 -2.85 17.81
N PHE A 114 10.01 -3.84 17.56
CA PHE A 114 10.35 -5.11 16.95
C PHE A 114 9.80 -5.19 15.53
N GLN A 115 10.56 -5.78 14.62
CA GLN A 115 10.14 -5.97 13.23
C GLN A 115 10.19 -7.44 12.85
N LYS A 116 9.08 -7.95 12.30
CA LYS A 116 8.91 -9.29 11.72
C LYS A 116 7.58 -9.34 10.99
N GLN A 117 7.58 -9.80 9.75
CA GLN A 117 6.34 -10.16 9.08
C GLN A 117 5.81 -11.49 9.63
N THR A 118 4.61 -11.48 10.19
CA THR A 118 3.96 -12.69 10.71
C THR A 118 2.45 -12.54 10.71
N VAL A 119 1.74 -13.67 10.79
CA VAL A 119 0.29 -13.69 11.01
C VAL A 119 0.02 -13.99 12.48
N LEU A 120 -0.80 -13.16 13.11
CA LEU A 120 -1.28 -13.34 14.47
C LEU A 120 -2.76 -13.69 14.47
N HIS A 121 -3.16 -14.54 15.40
CA HIS A 121 -4.52 -15.03 15.55
C HIS A 121 -5.08 -14.65 16.92
N GLY A 122 -6.34 -14.26 16.96
CA GLY A 122 -6.96 -13.83 18.20
C GLY A 122 -8.40 -13.37 18.07
N THR A 123 -8.88 -12.72 19.12
CA THR A 123 -10.20 -12.10 19.19
C THR A 123 -10.04 -10.59 19.18
N VAL A 124 -10.72 -9.90 18.27
CA VAL A 124 -10.82 -8.43 18.32
C VAL A 124 -12.13 -8.02 18.97
N THR A 125 -12.05 -7.01 19.82
CA THR A 125 -13.19 -6.32 20.42
C THR A 125 -13.08 -4.83 20.13
N TYR A 126 -14.19 -4.22 19.70
CA TYR A 126 -14.29 -2.77 19.52
C TYR A 126 -15.22 -2.17 20.58
N ASP A 127 -14.71 -1.21 21.36
CA ASP A 127 -15.51 -0.41 22.30
C ASP A 127 -15.80 0.97 21.72
N ARG A 128 -17.03 1.19 21.28
CA ARG A 128 -17.47 2.46 20.69
C ARG A 128 -17.46 3.63 21.69
N HIS A 129 -17.49 3.39 23.00
CA HIS A 129 -17.49 4.47 23.98
C HIS A 129 -16.11 5.11 24.11
N SER A 130 -15.05 4.29 24.07
CA SER A 130 -13.67 4.78 24.03
C SER A 130 -13.13 4.97 22.61
N ASP A 131 -13.82 4.42 21.59
CA ASP A 131 -13.35 4.33 20.21
C ASP A 131 -12.04 3.52 20.10
N GLU A 132 -11.91 2.47 20.92
CA GLU A 132 -10.69 1.66 21.02
C GLU A 132 -10.91 0.24 20.48
N VAL A 133 -9.88 -0.27 19.81
CA VAL A 133 -9.83 -1.67 19.35
C VAL A 133 -8.84 -2.45 20.18
N ALA A 134 -9.32 -3.50 20.85
CA ALA A 134 -8.47 -4.43 21.59
C ALA A 134 -8.34 -5.76 20.84
N PHE A 135 -7.13 -6.30 20.80
CA PHE A 135 -6.81 -7.60 20.23
C PHE A 135 -6.25 -8.55 21.29
N GLN A 136 -7.05 -9.57 21.60
CA GLN A 136 -6.67 -10.64 22.50
C GLN A 136 -6.10 -11.80 21.69
N LEU A 137 -4.78 -11.95 21.72
CA LEU A 137 -4.08 -13.04 21.03
C LEU A 137 -4.45 -14.40 21.63
N ASN A 138 -4.51 -15.42 20.77
CA ASN A 138 -4.53 -16.79 21.24
C ASN A 138 -3.15 -17.21 21.77
N GLU A 139 -3.09 -18.36 22.45
CA GLU A 139 -1.86 -18.85 23.09
C GLU A 139 -0.70 -19.03 22.10
N SER A 140 -0.98 -19.53 20.90
CA SER A 140 0.05 -19.74 19.87
C SER A 140 0.68 -18.42 19.42
N SER A 141 -0.14 -17.41 19.12
CA SER A 141 0.34 -16.11 18.70
C SER A 141 1.03 -15.36 19.83
N LEU A 142 0.51 -15.43 21.06
CA LEU A 142 1.16 -14.88 22.24
C LEU A 142 2.57 -15.47 22.45
N ASN A 143 2.71 -16.80 22.31
CA ASN A 143 3.99 -17.49 22.44
C ASN A 143 5.00 -17.11 21.34
N SER A 144 4.52 -16.69 20.17
CA SER A 144 5.36 -16.26 19.04
C SER A 144 5.92 -14.83 19.19
N LEU A 145 5.33 -14.02 20.07
CA LEU A 145 5.77 -12.66 20.31
C LEU A 145 6.97 -12.60 21.26
N PRO A 146 7.85 -11.60 21.11
CA PRO A 146 8.96 -11.37 22.01
C PRO A 146 8.44 -10.69 23.28
N LEU A 147 7.58 -11.37 24.05
CA LEU A 147 7.01 -10.90 25.33
C LEU A 147 7.66 -11.60 26.53
N ALA A 148 7.68 -10.89 27.67
CA ALA A 148 8.03 -11.46 28.96
C ALA A 148 6.95 -12.49 29.39
N PRO A 149 7.32 -13.55 30.12
CA PRO A 149 6.40 -14.63 30.51
C PRO A 149 5.17 -14.20 31.33
N SER A 150 5.17 -13.00 31.91
CA SER A 150 4.12 -12.50 32.80
C SER A 150 3.15 -11.52 32.15
N GLY A 151 3.34 -11.18 30.87
CA GLY A 151 2.51 -10.19 30.19
C GLY A 151 1.18 -10.77 29.72
N GLU A 152 0.14 -10.74 30.55
CA GLU A 152 -1.25 -10.72 30.06
C GLU A 152 -1.49 -9.35 29.41
N GLY A 153 -1.09 -9.20 28.15
CA GLY A 153 -1.24 -7.96 27.39
C GLY A 153 -2.46 -8.03 26.47
N ALA A 154 -3.39 -7.10 26.63
CA ALA A 154 -4.26 -6.71 25.52
C ALA A 154 -3.41 -5.89 24.54
N PHE A 155 -3.49 -6.21 23.25
CA PHE A 155 -2.80 -5.46 22.20
C PHE A 155 -3.76 -4.46 21.58
N SER A 156 -3.28 -3.28 21.23
CA SER A 156 -4.00 -2.32 20.41
C SER A 156 -3.33 -2.16 19.04
N PHE A 157 -3.94 -1.39 18.17
CA PHE A 157 -3.38 -1.05 16.86
C PHE A 157 -3.06 0.44 16.76
N SER A 158 -2.35 0.85 15.71
CA SER A 158 -2.23 2.27 15.37
C SER A 158 -3.60 2.85 14.96
N GLU A 159 -3.84 4.16 15.11
CA GLU A 159 -5.14 4.78 14.76
C GLU A 159 -5.57 4.51 13.31
N GLY A 160 -4.60 4.46 12.38
CA GLY A 160 -4.85 4.11 10.98
C GLY A 160 -5.28 2.65 10.82
N ASP A 161 -4.62 1.75 11.55
CA ASP A 161 -4.89 0.33 11.53
C ASP A 161 -6.18 -0.06 12.24
N GLU A 162 -6.58 0.65 13.31
CA GLU A 162 -7.85 0.43 14.00
C GLU A 162 -9.04 0.62 13.05
N LYS A 163 -9.03 1.71 12.26
CA LYS A 163 -10.06 1.98 11.24
C LYS A 163 -10.12 0.87 10.20
N ARG A 164 -8.95 0.33 9.81
CA ARG A 164 -8.84 -0.79 8.87
C ARG A 164 -9.41 -2.08 9.49
N ILE A 165 -9.06 -2.43 10.73
CA ILE A 165 -9.61 -3.60 11.44
C ILE A 165 -11.14 -3.50 11.58
N ILE A 166 -11.67 -2.34 11.98
CA ILE A 166 -13.12 -2.11 12.10
C ILE A 166 -13.81 -2.36 10.77
N SER A 167 -13.25 -1.84 9.67
CA SER A 167 -13.76 -2.03 8.31
C SER A 167 -13.68 -3.49 7.85
N ASP A 168 -12.50 -4.10 7.93
CA ASP A 168 -12.19 -5.43 7.39
C ASP A 168 -13.04 -6.52 8.06
N TYR A 169 -13.24 -6.39 9.38
CA TYR A 169 -14.00 -7.36 10.17
C TYR A 169 -15.44 -6.94 10.43
N SER A 170 -15.89 -5.82 9.87
CA SER A 170 -17.26 -5.31 10.01
C SER A 170 -17.71 -5.22 11.48
N LEU A 171 -16.82 -4.73 12.35
CA LEU A 171 -17.08 -4.59 13.77
C LEU A 171 -18.12 -3.48 13.99
N ASP A 172 -19.28 -3.85 14.54
CA ASP A 172 -20.37 -2.92 14.86
C ASP A 172 -20.34 -2.48 16.34
N GLU A 173 -21.45 -1.92 16.84
CA GLU A 173 -21.52 -1.16 18.10
C GLU A 173 -20.95 -1.86 19.36
N LYS A 174 -20.85 -3.20 19.35
CA LYS A 174 -20.13 -4.03 20.36
C LYS A 174 -19.50 -5.25 19.68
N GLY A 175 -18.98 -5.05 18.47
CA GLY A 175 -18.48 -6.11 17.62
C GLY A 175 -17.33 -6.83 18.29
N THR A 176 -17.54 -8.10 18.65
CA THR A 176 -16.46 -9.03 18.95
C THR A 176 -16.35 -9.98 17.78
N SER A 177 -15.16 -10.09 17.20
CA SER A 177 -14.87 -11.07 16.15
C SER A 177 -13.80 -12.02 16.67
N GLN A 178 -14.14 -13.31 16.73
CA GLN A 178 -13.27 -14.37 17.22
C GLN A 178 -12.51 -15.01 16.06
N ASP A 179 -11.38 -15.64 16.38
CA ASP A 179 -10.55 -16.42 15.46
C ASP A 179 -10.13 -15.65 14.20
N ILE A 180 -9.90 -14.34 14.34
CA ILE A 180 -9.42 -13.53 13.22
C ILE A 180 -7.92 -13.73 12.99
N SER A 181 -7.45 -13.41 11.79
CA SER A 181 -6.05 -13.54 11.39
C SER A 181 -5.54 -12.21 10.87
N VAL A 182 -4.52 -11.66 11.52
CA VAL A 182 -4.01 -10.33 11.25
C VAL A 182 -2.54 -10.42 10.86
N ALA A 183 -2.19 -9.96 9.66
CA ALA A 183 -0.81 -9.83 9.24
C ALA A 183 -0.20 -8.57 9.87
N VAL A 184 0.93 -8.72 10.55
CA VAL A 184 1.66 -7.65 11.23
C VAL A 184 3.11 -7.68 10.77
N ASP A 185 3.75 -6.52 10.70
CA ASP A 185 5.16 -6.36 10.36
C ASP A 185 5.98 -5.69 11.48
N GLU A 186 5.32 -4.93 12.35
CA GLU A 186 5.94 -4.24 13.47
C GLU A 186 5.12 -4.40 14.77
N LEU A 187 5.85 -4.55 15.88
CA LEU A 187 5.34 -4.58 17.24
C LEU A 187 6.09 -3.54 18.07
N ARG A 188 5.36 -2.57 18.62
CA ARG A 188 5.90 -1.64 19.61
C ARG A 188 5.44 -2.03 21.00
N MET A 189 6.35 -2.03 21.96
CA MET A 189 6.04 -2.41 23.33
C MET A 189 6.56 -1.38 24.29
N THR A 190 5.77 -1.08 25.32
CA THR A 190 6.24 -0.39 26.53
C THR A 190 6.15 -1.34 27.69
N VAL A 191 7.28 -1.54 28.38
CA VAL A 191 7.41 -2.41 29.55
C VAL A 191 7.58 -1.53 30.79
N GLN A 192 6.70 -1.72 31.78
CA GLN A 192 6.75 -1.07 33.08
C GLN A 192 6.52 -2.11 34.18
N GLU A 193 7.56 -2.44 34.94
CA GLU A 193 7.53 -3.39 36.07
C GLU A 193 6.81 -4.72 35.73
N GLU A 194 5.50 -4.81 35.98
CA GLU A 194 4.67 -5.99 35.76
C GLU A 194 3.69 -5.86 34.58
N LYS A 195 3.59 -4.67 33.96
CA LYS A 195 2.68 -4.39 32.86
C LYS A 195 3.43 -4.22 31.54
N THR A 196 2.89 -4.83 30.50
CA THR A 196 3.37 -4.70 29.13
C THR A 196 2.22 -4.23 28.25
N ASP A 197 2.37 -3.05 27.66
CA ASP A 197 1.43 -2.52 26.68
C ASP A 197 2.04 -2.71 25.28
N GLY A 198 1.30 -3.33 24.37
CA GLY A 198 1.76 -3.67 23.02
C GLY A 198 0.87 -3.06 21.94
N PHE A 199 1.49 -2.39 20.97
CA PHE A 199 0.86 -1.85 19.78
C PHE A 199 1.32 -2.65 18.56
N LEU A 200 0.37 -3.17 17.81
CA LEU A 200 0.61 -3.90 16.56
C LEU A 200 0.40 -2.97 15.38
N TYR A 201 1.30 -3.03 14.42
CA TYR A 201 1.18 -2.35 13.14
C TYR A 201 0.85 -3.41 12.09
N LEU A 202 -0.21 -3.15 11.32
CA LEU A 202 -0.61 -4.09 10.30
C LEU A 202 0.41 -4.05 9.18
N ALA A 203 0.79 -5.24 8.71
CA ALA A 203 1.50 -5.34 7.45
C ALA A 203 0.64 -4.63 6.40
N ASP A 204 1.26 -3.68 5.70
CA ASP A 204 0.63 -3.10 4.53
C ASP A 204 0.31 -4.26 3.59
N GLN A 205 -0.95 -4.34 3.13
CA GLN A 205 -1.33 -5.38 2.16
C GLN A 205 -0.56 -5.22 0.84
N GLN A 206 0.11 -4.08 0.65
CA GLN A 206 1.05 -3.87 -0.44
C GLN A 206 2.50 -4.28 -0.14
N SER A 207 2.88 -4.46 1.14
CA SER A 207 4.24 -4.84 1.60
C SER A 207 4.38 -6.30 2.01
N ALA A 208 3.32 -7.12 1.91
CA ALA A 208 3.53 -8.56 1.81
C ALA A 208 4.41 -8.75 0.58
N GLU A 209 5.70 -9.09 0.82
CA GLU A 209 6.79 -9.24 -0.13
C GLU A 209 6.22 -9.64 -1.49
N LYS A 210 5.88 -8.66 -2.32
CA LYS A 210 5.15 -8.95 -3.56
C LYS A 210 6.14 -9.75 -4.37
N GLU A 211 5.84 -11.03 -4.61
CA GLU A 211 6.72 -11.92 -5.34
C GLU A 211 7.14 -11.21 -6.61
N VAL A 212 8.41 -10.80 -6.65
CA VAL A 212 8.96 -10.11 -7.79
C VAL A 212 8.89 -11.09 -8.95
N ILE A 213 8.02 -10.78 -9.92
CA ILE A 213 7.78 -11.66 -11.07
C ILE A 213 9.06 -11.76 -11.90
N SER A 214 9.77 -10.63 -12.03
CA SER A 214 11.05 -10.58 -12.74
C SER A 214 11.89 -9.37 -12.36
N GLU A 215 13.21 -9.56 -12.35
CA GLU A 215 14.21 -8.51 -12.27
C GLU A 215 15.10 -8.54 -13.52
N THR A 216 15.14 -7.44 -14.26
CA THR A 216 15.98 -7.33 -15.47
C THR A 216 16.98 -6.19 -15.29
N PRO A 217 18.29 -6.48 -15.14
CA PRO A 217 19.29 -5.43 -15.03
C PRO A 217 19.50 -4.73 -16.38
N PHE A 218 19.70 -3.42 -16.36
CA PHE A 218 20.00 -2.62 -17.54
C PHE A 218 20.81 -1.36 -17.20
N TRP A 219 21.36 -0.74 -18.24
CA TRP A 219 22.03 0.56 -18.16
C TRP A 219 21.29 1.56 -19.06
N ILE A 220 21.24 2.83 -18.68
CA ILE A 220 20.73 3.88 -19.57
C ILE A 220 21.74 4.05 -20.70
N PRO A 221 21.35 3.85 -21.98
CA PRO A 221 22.24 4.14 -23.10
C PRO A 221 22.53 5.64 -23.14
N THR A 222 23.80 6.01 -23.21
CA THR A 222 24.23 7.40 -23.36
C THR A 222 25.26 7.56 -24.48
N ASP A 223 25.37 8.76 -25.03
CA ASP A 223 26.44 9.12 -25.97
C ASP A 223 27.75 9.55 -25.27
N GLU A 224 28.67 10.14 -26.03
CA GLU A 224 29.97 10.63 -25.53
C GLU A 224 29.83 11.80 -24.55
N ASP A 225 28.74 12.56 -24.62
CA ASP A 225 28.44 13.70 -23.75
C ASP A 225 27.56 13.31 -22.53
N LEU A 226 27.34 12.00 -22.36
CA LEU A 226 26.46 11.41 -21.33
C LEU A 226 24.98 11.81 -21.52
N GLU A 227 24.54 12.20 -22.71
CA GLU A 227 23.13 12.45 -23.02
C GLU A 227 22.39 11.14 -23.26
N LEU A 228 21.13 11.03 -22.83
CA LEU A 228 20.36 9.80 -22.97
C LEU A 228 20.07 9.54 -24.46
N THR A 229 20.31 8.30 -24.90
CA THR A 229 20.05 7.88 -26.28
C THR A 229 19.02 6.74 -26.33
N LEU A 230 18.26 6.71 -27.42
CA LEU A 230 17.29 5.65 -27.72
C LEU A 230 17.84 4.74 -28.84
N SER A 231 17.43 3.48 -28.84
CA SER A 231 17.63 2.63 -30.03
C SER A 231 16.79 3.16 -31.20
N ALA A 232 17.11 2.74 -32.43
CA ALA A 232 16.38 3.19 -33.61
C ALA A 232 14.87 2.88 -33.54
N ASP A 233 14.49 1.70 -33.02
CA ASP A 233 13.09 1.32 -32.88
C ASP A 233 12.37 2.17 -31.83
N GLU A 234 13.04 2.44 -30.71
CA GLU A 234 12.52 3.31 -29.65
C GLU A 234 12.37 4.75 -30.09
N GLN A 235 13.35 5.27 -30.83
CA GLN A 235 13.32 6.60 -31.40
C GLN A 235 12.10 6.76 -32.33
N ASN A 236 11.85 5.77 -33.20
CA ASN A 236 10.69 5.78 -34.09
C ASN A 236 9.36 5.82 -33.31
N VAL A 237 9.25 5.04 -32.23
CA VAL A 237 8.03 5.01 -31.40
C VAL A 237 7.87 6.32 -30.62
N TYR A 238 8.95 6.85 -30.05
CA TYR A 238 8.95 8.13 -29.35
C TYR A 238 8.52 9.28 -30.27
N GLU A 239 9.10 9.36 -31.47
CA GLU A 239 8.75 10.37 -32.48
C GLU A 239 7.29 10.26 -32.94
N ALA A 240 6.78 9.04 -33.12
CA ALA A 240 5.37 8.82 -33.42
C ALA A 240 4.48 9.27 -32.26
N PHE A 241 4.87 8.99 -31.02
CA PHE A 241 4.13 9.39 -29.82
C PHE A 241 4.09 10.91 -29.66
N ILE A 242 5.22 11.63 -29.73
CA ILE A 242 5.22 13.10 -29.56
C ILE A 242 4.48 13.83 -30.69
N LYS A 243 4.30 13.18 -31.84
CA LYS A 243 3.55 13.73 -32.97
C LYS A 243 2.04 13.65 -32.75
N GLU A 244 1.54 12.51 -32.28
CA GLU A 244 0.10 12.23 -32.22
C GLU A 244 -0.46 12.26 -30.78
N TYR A 245 0.41 12.16 -29.77
CA TYR A 245 0.11 12.04 -28.34
C TYR A 245 -0.94 10.97 -28.00
N ASP A 246 -0.96 9.87 -28.77
CA ASP A 246 -1.84 8.74 -28.55
C ASP A 246 -1.13 7.61 -27.78
N ASP A 247 -1.63 7.29 -26.60
CA ASP A 247 -1.16 6.17 -25.78
C ASP A 247 -1.14 4.83 -26.52
N SER A 248 -1.96 4.65 -27.56
CA SER A 248 -1.97 3.40 -28.34
C SER A 248 -0.61 3.12 -29.02
N ILE A 249 0.16 4.18 -29.31
CA ILE A 249 1.51 4.10 -29.89
C ILE A 249 2.50 3.49 -28.90
N LEU A 250 2.27 3.69 -27.60
CA LEU A 250 3.09 3.16 -26.50
C LEU A 250 2.70 1.73 -26.11
N SER A 251 1.73 1.12 -26.79
CA SER A 251 1.25 -0.22 -26.46
C SER A 251 2.34 -1.27 -26.68
N GLY A 252 2.55 -2.12 -25.67
CA GLY A 252 3.53 -3.21 -25.72
C GLY A 252 4.96 -2.80 -25.33
N LEU A 253 5.22 -1.51 -25.06
CA LEU A 253 6.50 -1.08 -24.52
C LEU A 253 6.72 -1.59 -23.09
N SER A 254 7.96 -1.84 -22.70
CA SER A 254 8.32 -2.20 -21.32
C SER A 254 8.41 -0.97 -20.40
N PRO A 255 8.36 -1.14 -19.06
CA PRO A 255 8.63 -0.06 -18.12
C PRO A 255 9.93 0.68 -18.37
N THR A 256 11.04 -0.02 -18.67
CA THR A 256 12.34 0.57 -19.03
C THR A 256 12.29 1.46 -20.27
N GLN A 257 11.42 1.17 -21.23
CA GLN A 257 11.25 2.02 -22.41
C GLN A 257 10.50 3.30 -22.07
N ILE A 258 9.40 3.21 -21.32
CA ILE A 258 8.65 4.38 -20.84
C ILE A 258 9.51 5.27 -19.94
N PHE A 259 10.30 4.65 -19.05
CA PHE A 259 11.27 5.33 -18.21
C PHE A 259 12.28 6.16 -19.03
N ARG A 260 12.83 5.57 -20.10
CA ARG A 260 13.76 6.31 -20.99
C ARG A 260 13.07 7.44 -21.74
N PHE A 261 11.84 7.25 -22.19
CA PHE A 261 11.08 8.32 -22.85
C PHE A 261 10.81 9.49 -21.91
N TYR A 262 10.49 9.20 -20.64
CA TYR A 262 10.25 10.21 -19.62
C TYR A 262 11.50 11.06 -19.37
N TRP A 263 12.66 10.43 -19.18
CA TRP A 263 13.90 11.16 -18.93
C TRP A 263 14.45 11.85 -20.17
N LEU A 264 14.22 11.32 -21.37
CA LEU A 264 14.53 12.02 -22.62
C LEU A 264 13.72 13.32 -22.76
N ALA A 265 12.42 13.26 -22.45
CA ALA A 265 11.56 14.44 -22.46
C ALA A 265 12.04 15.48 -21.42
N GLU A 266 12.53 15.03 -20.27
CA GLU A 266 13.13 15.92 -19.26
C GLU A 266 14.39 16.62 -19.78
N GLU A 267 15.32 15.87 -20.38
CA GLU A 267 16.56 16.44 -20.95
C GLU A 267 16.30 17.45 -22.06
N GLN A 268 15.26 17.22 -22.86
CA GLN A 268 14.85 18.09 -23.95
C GLN A 268 14.00 19.29 -23.49
N GLY A 269 13.60 19.33 -22.21
CA GLY A 269 12.66 20.33 -21.69
C GLY A 269 11.26 20.21 -22.29
N ASP A 270 10.89 19.03 -22.80
CA ASP A 270 9.55 18.76 -23.34
C ASP A 270 8.59 18.34 -22.22
N PHE A 271 8.20 19.34 -21.42
CA PHE A 271 7.29 19.14 -20.28
C PHE A 271 5.93 18.60 -20.71
N LYS A 272 5.48 18.89 -21.94
CA LYS A 272 4.23 18.34 -22.45
C LYS A 272 4.33 16.83 -22.64
N THR A 273 5.38 16.34 -23.27
CA THR A 273 5.61 14.90 -23.41
C THR A 273 5.78 14.25 -22.04
N GLN A 274 6.54 14.86 -21.14
CA GLN A 274 6.70 14.37 -19.78
C GLN A 274 5.36 14.26 -19.03
N TYR A 275 4.55 15.32 -19.06
CA TYR A 275 3.20 15.35 -18.49
C TYR A 275 2.32 14.23 -19.04
N LEU A 276 2.34 14.03 -20.36
CA LEU A 276 1.54 13.02 -21.03
C LEU A 276 2.02 11.60 -20.75
N LEU A 277 3.26 11.38 -20.32
CA LEU A 277 3.77 10.07 -19.91
C LEU A 277 3.31 9.65 -18.50
N TYR A 278 2.80 10.58 -17.68
CA TYR A 278 2.15 10.23 -16.40
C TYR A 278 0.84 9.47 -16.58
N ASN A 279 0.45 8.72 -15.54
CA ASN A 279 -0.82 8.02 -15.50
C ASN A 279 -1.95 8.99 -15.14
N HIS A 280 -2.82 9.28 -16.10
CA HIS A 280 -3.96 10.19 -15.94
C HIS A 280 -5.26 9.51 -15.51
N ASP A 281 -5.22 8.21 -15.21
CA ASP A 281 -6.40 7.54 -14.67
C ASP A 281 -6.74 8.05 -13.26
N GLU A 282 -8.04 8.15 -12.97
CA GLU A 282 -8.56 8.61 -11.67
C GLU A 282 -7.97 7.84 -10.47
N SER A 283 -7.64 6.55 -10.64
CA SER A 283 -7.06 5.72 -9.59
C SER A 283 -5.57 5.97 -9.33
N ALA A 284 -4.87 6.69 -10.21
CA ALA A 284 -3.42 6.88 -10.15
C ALA A 284 -2.97 8.05 -9.25
N GLY A 285 -3.90 8.71 -8.56
CA GLY A 285 -3.57 9.79 -7.63
C GLY A 285 -2.98 11.02 -8.34
N LYS A 286 -3.71 11.55 -9.33
CA LYS A 286 -3.30 12.72 -10.12
C LYS A 286 -2.93 13.91 -9.21
N VAL A 287 -1.70 14.41 -9.36
CA VAL A 287 -1.19 15.55 -8.57
C VAL A 287 -1.49 16.89 -9.24
N PHE A 288 -1.29 16.99 -10.56
CA PHE A 288 -1.50 18.22 -11.32
C PHE A 288 -2.64 18.06 -12.32
N GLU A 289 -3.67 18.90 -12.22
CA GLU A 289 -4.85 18.79 -13.07
C GLU A 289 -4.60 19.20 -14.53
N THR A 290 -3.70 20.15 -14.73
CA THR A 290 -3.39 20.72 -16.04
C THR A 290 -1.90 20.65 -16.35
N LEU A 291 -1.56 20.82 -17.64
CA LEU A 291 -0.17 20.90 -18.09
C LEU A 291 0.48 22.19 -17.54
N GLU A 292 -0.26 23.28 -17.51
CA GLU A 292 0.23 24.57 -17.02
C GLU A 292 0.66 24.50 -15.56
N ASP A 293 -0.14 23.86 -14.69
CA ASP A 293 0.21 23.67 -13.28
C ASP A 293 1.49 22.82 -13.12
N PHE A 294 1.65 21.80 -13.99
CA PHE A 294 2.82 20.94 -14.00
C PHE A 294 4.08 21.69 -14.46
N GLU A 295 3.99 22.47 -15.53
CA GLU A 295 5.09 23.29 -16.04
C GLU A 295 5.56 24.33 -15.02
N GLU A 296 4.64 24.99 -14.32
CA GLU A 296 4.97 25.95 -13.26
C GLU A 296 5.74 25.27 -12.12
N ALA A 297 5.30 24.08 -11.69
CA ALA A 297 5.99 23.32 -10.64
C ALA A 297 7.38 22.83 -11.06
N LYS A 298 7.59 22.51 -12.35
CA LYS A 298 8.87 21.99 -12.86
C LYS A 298 9.95 23.05 -13.04
N GLN A 299 9.59 24.33 -13.19
CA GLN A 299 10.55 25.41 -13.39
C GLN A 299 11.50 25.61 -12.19
N ASP A 300 11.10 25.19 -10.98
CA ASP A 300 11.89 25.32 -9.75
C ASP A 300 12.65 24.04 -9.35
N GLU A 301 12.48 22.92 -10.07
CA GLU A 301 13.07 21.63 -9.70
C GLU A 301 14.33 21.31 -10.50
N SER A 302 15.44 21.12 -9.80
CA SER A 302 16.66 20.49 -10.34
C SER A 302 16.71 19.05 -9.83
N TYR A 303 16.69 18.05 -10.73
CA TYR A 303 16.73 16.64 -10.34
C TYR A 303 18.14 16.05 -10.46
N PRO A 304 18.90 15.92 -9.34
CA PRO A 304 20.15 15.16 -9.31
C PRO A 304 19.94 13.65 -9.56
N VAL A 305 18.70 13.18 -9.59
CA VAL A 305 18.30 11.77 -9.70
C VAL A 305 18.69 11.16 -11.05
N LEU A 306 18.45 11.84 -12.18
CA LEU A 306 18.80 11.33 -13.51
C LEU A 306 20.30 11.05 -13.62
N HIS A 307 21.12 11.94 -13.08
CA HIS A 307 22.56 11.77 -13.08
C HIS A 307 23.00 10.56 -12.24
N ALA A 308 22.28 10.23 -11.16
CA ALA A 308 22.50 8.98 -10.44
C ALA A 308 22.10 7.77 -11.30
N PHE A 309 20.97 7.82 -11.99
CA PHE A 309 20.53 6.72 -12.85
C PHE A 309 21.48 6.43 -14.02
N LYS A 310 22.06 7.48 -14.66
CA LYS A 310 23.04 7.31 -15.74
C LYS A 310 24.35 6.65 -15.29
N LYS A 311 24.70 6.75 -14.01
CA LYS A 311 26.00 6.30 -13.48
C LYS A 311 25.97 4.91 -12.85
N ASN A 312 24.79 4.33 -12.65
CA ASN A 312 24.64 3.08 -11.93
C ASN A 312 23.90 2.04 -12.76
N GLU A 313 24.13 0.77 -12.46
CA GLU A 313 23.32 -0.32 -13.00
C GLU A 313 21.91 -0.19 -12.43
N LEU A 314 20.90 -0.25 -13.30
CA LEU A 314 19.50 -0.21 -12.91
C LEU A 314 18.91 -1.60 -12.98
N VAL A 315 17.80 -1.80 -12.27
CA VAL A 315 16.99 -3.00 -12.35
C VAL A 315 15.54 -2.61 -12.65
N GLU A 316 14.98 -3.20 -13.69
CA GLU A 316 13.54 -3.20 -13.93
C GLU A 316 12.92 -4.32 -13.09
N VAL A 317 12.04 -3.96 -12.17
CA VAL A 317 11.34 -4.91 -11.32
C VAL A 317 9.86 -4.90 -11.68
N ILE A 318 9.36 -6.04 -12.14
CA ILE A 318 7.93 -6.26 -12.35
C ILE A 318 7.36 -6.87 -11.09
N VAL A 319 6.51 -6.10 -10.43
CA VAL A 319 5.90 -6.47 -9.14
C VAL A 319 4.64 -7.29 -9.38
N ASP A 320 3.84 -6.87 -10.35
CA ASP A 320 2.65 -7.58 -10.83
C ASP A 320 2.32 -7.17 -12.27
N GLU A 321 1.22 -7.66 -12.84
CA GLU A 321 0.82 -7.31 -14.20
C GLU A 321 0.53 -5.81 -14.42
N GLN A 322 0.32 -5.05 -13.35
CA GLN A 322 -0.09 -3.65 -13.35
C GLN A 322 0.97 -2.69 -12.81
N ASN A 323 1.94 -3.16 -12.02
CA ASN A 323 2.92 -2.33 -11.31
C ASN A 323 4.35 -2.76 -11.59
N ALA A 324 5.23 -1.77 -11.75
CA ALA A 324 6.65 -1.96 -11.92
C ALA A 324 7.42 -0.80 -11.27
N TYR A 325 8.71 -1.03 -11.00
CA TYR A 325 9.63 0.03 -10.64
C TYR A 325 10.99 -0.15 -11.29
N ILE A 326 11.71 0.96 -11.43
CA ILE A 326 13.08 1.03 -11.90
C ILE A 326 13.92 1.52 -10.72
N ALA A 327 14.84 0.71 -10.23
CA ALA A 327 15.70 1.08 -9.10
C ALA A 327 17.18 1.05 -9.48
N ILE A 328 17.99 1.82 -8.78
CA ILE A 328 19.45 1.60 -8.79
C ILE A 328 19.70 0.28 -8.07
N LYS A 329 20.46 -0.61 -8.72
CA LYS A 329 20.85 -1.88 -8.11
C LYS A 329 21.74 -1.61 -6.89
N ALA A 330 21.17 -1.79 -5.71
CA ALA A 330 21.85 -1.69 -4.42
C ALA A 330 22.01 -3.09 -3.80
N GLU A 331 23.01 -3.25 -2.93
CA GLU A 331 23.19 -4.48 -2.14
C GLU A 331 22.08 -4.67 -1.09
N ASP A 332 21.38 -3.58 -0.73
CA ASP A 332 20.32 -3.55 0.28
C ASP A 332 18.99 -3.13 -0.37
N PRO A 333 18.05 -4.08 -0.59
CA PRO A 333 16.74 -3.80 -1.19
C PRO A 333 15.89 -2.82 -0.37
N GLU A 334 16.05 -2.78 0.97
CA GLU A 334 15.27 -1.90 1.85
C GLU A 334 15.63 -0.41 1.66
N LYS A 335 16.70 -0.10 0.93
CA LYS A 335 17.16 1.26 0.62
C LYS A 335 17.03 1.64 -0.85
N MET A 336 16.41 0.79 -1.67
CA MET A 336 16.22 1.09 -3.08
C MET A 336 15.17 2.18 -3.25
N GLN A 337 15.63 3.39 -3.59
CA GLN A 337 14.73 4.41 -4.16
C GLN A 337 14.35 3.98 -5.56
N GLY A 338 13.05 3.77 -5.78
CA GLY A 338 12.50 3.28 -7.02
C GLY A 338 11.77 4.37 -7.78
N PHE A 339 11.90 4.37 -9.10
CA PHE A 339 11.05 5.11 -10.01
C PHE A 339 9.87 4.22 -10.41
N SER A 340 8.66 4.57 -9.96
CA SER A 340 7.47 3.71 -10.06
C SER A 340 6.62 3.98 -11.31
N LEU A 341 6.11 2.90 -11.89
CA LEU A 341 5.25 2.88 -13.06
C LEU A 341 4.03 1.99 -12.82
N SER A 342 2.91 2.36 -13.44
CA SER A 342 1.70 1.55 -13.44
C SER A 342 1.06 1.51 -14.83
N LYS A 343 0.32 0.44 -15.14
CA LYS A 343 -0.50 0.42 -16.36
C LYS A 343 -1.74 1.28 -16.19
N ASN A 344 -2.10 2.01 -17.24
CA ASN A 344 -3.39 2.66 -17.35
C ASN A 344 -4.51 1.66 -17.71
N LYS A 345 -5.76 2.11 -17.78
CA LYS A 345 -6.96 1.34 -18.16
C LYS A 345 -6.87 0.70 -19.55
N LYS A 346 -5.97 1.18 -20.41
CA LYS A 346 -5.69 0.61 -21.75
C LYS A 346 -4.57 -0.43 -21.72
N GLY A 347 -3.98 -0.72 -20.56
CA GLY A 347 -2.88 -1.66 -20.40
C GLY A 347 -1.51 -1.10 -20.82
N VAL A 348 -1.39 0.21 -20.97
CA VAL A 348 -0.14 0.90 -21.36
C VAL A 348 0.58 1.35 -20.09
N TRP A 349 1.87 1.06 -19.98
CA TRP A 349 2.70 1.54 -18.85
C TRP A 349 2.82 3.06 -18.87
N LYS A 350 2.65 3.68 -17.71
CA LYS A 350 2.72 5.13 -17.47
C LYS A 350 3.47 5.41 -16.18
N VAL A 351 4.02 6.61 -16.06
CA VAL A 351 4.74 7.06 -14.86
C VAL A 351 3.75 7.42 -13.76
N ASN A 352 4.03 7.04 -12.51
CA ASN A 352 3.20 7.46 -11.37
C ASN A 352 3.52 8.92 -11.01
N TRP A 353 2.52 9.70 -10.53
CA TRP A 353 2.70 11.13 -10.25
C TRP A 353 3.75 11.47 -9.18
N LEU A 354 3.96 10.54 -8.25
CA LEU A 354 5.06 10.56 -7.30
C LEU A 354 5.97 9.38 -7.63
N PRO A 355 6.79 9.50 -8.70
CA PRO A 355 7.47 8.34 -9.25
C PRO A 355 8.57 7.87 -8.32
N MET A 356 9.27 8.78 -7.66
CA MET A 356 10.32 8.45 -6.70
C MET A 356 9.72 8.05 -5.35
N GLN A 357 9.95 6.82 -4.92
CA GLN A 357 9.51 6.28 -3.62
C GLN A 357 10.66 5.62 -2.88
#